data_AF-A0A1H7FE47-F1
#
_entry.id   AF-A0A1H7FE47-F1
#
_cell.length_a   1.000
_cell.length_b   1.000
_cell.length_c   1.000
_cell.angle_alpha   90.00
_cell.angle_beta   90.00
_cell.angle_gamma   90.00
#
_symmetry.space_group_name_H-M   'P 1'
#
loop_
_entity.id
_entity.type
_entity.pdbx_description
1 polymer ?
#
loop_
_entity_poly.entity_id
_entity_poly.type
_entity_poly.pdbx_seq_one_letter_code
_entity_poly.pdbx_strand_id
1 'polypeptide(L)' 'MEYEFKDIPVEIEEGIHFFNYRYTETSKYGQACYITSEGKTLVIDENFEKLESTMPESWKKPIIDKLQFLLEQKK' A
#
# COMPACT_ATOMS: atom_id res chain seq x y z
N MET A 1 4.33 5.15 15.19
CA MET A 1 5.50 4.55 14.53
C MET A 1 5.32 4.71 13.03
N GLU A 2 6.33 5.19 12.30
CA GLU A 2 6.25 5.35 10.85
C GLU A 2 7.10 4.30 10.15
N TYR A 3 6.53 3.65 9.14
CA TYR A 3 7.23 2.65 8.34
C TYR A 3 7.19 3.05 6.88
N GLU A 4 8.33 2.88 6.20
CA GLU A 4 8.45 3.16 4.78
C GLU A 4 9.11 1.97 4.07
N PHE A 5 8.49 1.55 2.96
CA PHE A 5 9.03 0.57 2.02
C PHE A 5 9.02 1.19 0.64
N LYS A 6 10.17 1.21 -0.04
CA LYS A 6 10.32 1.86 -1.35
C LYS A 6 10.59 0.86 -2.46
N ASP A 7 10.12 1.18 -3.66
CA ASP A 7 10.36 0.45 -4.89
C ASP A 7 10.10 -1.06 -4.74
N ILE A 8 8.99 -1.40 -4.10
CA ILE A 8 8.59 -2.78 -3.86
C ILE A 8 7.97 -3.33 -5.15
N PRO A 9 8.54 -4.39 -5.75
CA PRO A 9 7.95 -5.01 -6.92
C PRO A 9 6.72 -5.83 -6.51
N VAL A 10 5.62 -5.59 -7.23
CA VAL A 10 4.38 -6.35 -7.12
C VAL A 10 4.00 -6.80 -8.52
N GLU A 11 3.80 -8.11 -8.68
CA GLU A 11 3.24 -8.69 -9.89
C GLU A 11 1.72 -8.49 -9.90
N ILE A 12 1.24 -7.85 -10.95
CA ILE A 12 -0.18 -7.62 -11.25
C ILE A 12 -0.45 -8.11 -12.68
N GLU A 13 -1.71 -8.17 -13.11
CA GLU A 13 -2.10 -8.74 -14.42
C GLU A 13 -1.35 -8.12 -15.62
N GLU A 14 -0.97 -6.84 -15.53
CA GLU A 14 -0.29 -6.09 -16.58
C GLU A 14 1.25 -6.20 -16.53
N GLY A 15 1.80 -6.89 -15.51
CA GLY A 15 3.23 -7.08 -15.32
C GLY A 15 3.72 -6.72 -13.92
N ILE A 16 5.03 -6.50 -13.77
CA ILE A 16 5.63 -6.06 -12.51
C ILE A 16 5.60 -4.54 -12.44
N HIS A 17 4.97 -4.01 -11.39
CA HIS A 17 4.99 -2.58 -11.08
C HIS A 17 5.64 -2.34 -9.71
N PHE A 18 6.21 -1.16 -9.53
CA PHE A 18 6.91 -0.78 -8.30
C PHE A 18 6.05 0.15 -7.45
N PHE A 19 5.91 -0.18 -6.17
CA PHE A 19 5.07 0.54 -5.22
C PHE A 19 5.87 1.03 -4.03
N ASN A 20 5.52 2.23 -3.57
CA ASN A 20 6.01 2.79 -2.31
C ASN A 20 4.90 2.71 -1.27
N TYR A 21 5.22 2.20 -0.09
CA TYR A 21 4.31 2.09 1.05
C TYR A 21 4.81 2.99 2.17
N ARG A 22 3.93 3.86 2.67
CA ARG A 22 4.21 4.73 3.82
C ARG A 22 3.10 4.60 4.85
N TYR A 23 3.42 3.94 5.95
CA TYR A 23 2.53 3.78 7.09
C TYR A 23 2.75 4.92 8.09
N THR A 24 1.67 5.58 8.50
CA THR A 24 1.72 6.67 9.50
C THR A 24 0.52 6.59 10.45
N GLU A 25 0.74 6.92 11.71
CA GLU A 25 -0.31 6.98 12.74
C GLU A 25 -1.00 8.35 12.80
N THR A 26 -0.38 9.38 12.22
CA THR A 26 -0.83 10.77 12.29
C THR A 26 -1.23 11.26 10.91
N SER A 27 -2.37 10.79 10.42
CA SER A 27 -2.94 11.27 9.15
C SER A 27 -4.36 11.82 9.33
N LYS A 28 -4.93 12.42 8.26
CA LYS A 28 -6.33 12.87 8.25
C LYS A 28 -7.35 11.75 8.54
N TYR A 29 -6.92 10.50 8.40
CA TYR A 29 -7.70 9.30 8.68
C TYR A 29 -7.29 8.58 9.99
N GLY A 30 -6.43 9.20 10.81
CA GLY A 30 -5.75 8.48 11.89
C GLY A 30 -4.64 7.59 11.33
N GLN A 31 -4.58 6.34 11.79
CA GLN A 31 -3.60 5.36 11.32
C GLN A 31 -3.93 4.87 9.91
N ALA A 32 -3.02 5.09 8.96
CA ALA A 32 -3.24 4.77 7.57
C ALA A 32 -1.95 4.39 6.84
N CYS A 33 -2.08 3.57 5.80
CA CYS A 33 -1.02 3.29 4.85
C CYS A 33 -1.29 4.00 3.52
N TYR A 34 -0.32 4.80 3.08
CA TYR A 34 -0.31 5.47 1.79
C TYR A 34 0.53 4.65 0.82
N ILE A 35 -0.08 4.23 -0.27
CA ILE A 35 0.53 3.39 -1.28
C ILE A 35 0.54 4.15 -2.60
N THR A 36 1.71 4.30 -3.21
CA THR A 36 1.87 5.13 -4.41
C THR A 36 2.66 4.41 -5.49
N SER A 37 2.25 4.59 -6.75
CA SER A 37 2.96 4.09 -7.93
C SER A 37 2.48 4.85 -9.16
N GLU A 38 3.40 5.29 -10.03
CA GLU A 38 3.09 5.94 -11.31
C GLU A 38 2.05 7.08 -11.22
N GLY A 39 2.13 7.90 -10.18
CA GLY A 39 1.15 8.99 -9.94
C GLY A 39 -0.22 8.53 -9.44
N LYS A 40 -0.46 7.22 -9.28
CA LYS A 40 -1.66 6.65 -8.67
C LYS A 40 -1.45 6.46 -7.17
N THR A 41 -2.53 6.50 -6.40
CA THR A 41 -2.51 6.38 -4.94
C THR A 41 -3.61 5.45 -4.46
N LEU A 42 -3.30 4.68 -3.42
CA LEU A 42 -4.24 3.91 -2.62
C LEU A 42 -3.96 4.23 -1.15
N VAL A 43 -5.01 4.57 -0.40
CA VAL A 43 -4.96 4.78 1.05
C VAL A 43 -5.84 3.74 1.70
N ILE A 44 -5.28 3.02 2.67
CA ILE A 44 -5.98 2.01 3.46
C ILE A 44 -5.82 2.29 4.95
N ASP A 45 -6.79 1.83 5.75
CA ASP A 45 -6.72 1.90 7.21
C ASP A 45 -5.93 0.71 7.82
N GLU A 46 -5.96 0.62 9.15
CA GLU A 46 -5.33 -0.46 9.92
C GLU A 46 -5.92 -1.87 9.66
N ASN A 47 -7.17 -1.92 9.17
CA ASN A 47 -7.87 -3.15 8.81
C ASN A 47 -7.68 -3.51 7.33
N PHE A 48 -6.81 -2.79 6.62
CA PHE A 48 -6.60 -2.88 5.17
C PHE A 48 -7.84 -2.52 4.34
N GLU A 49 -8.81 -1.81 4.93
CA GLU A 49 -9.99 -1.32 4.24
C GLU A 49 -9.65 -0.07 3.43
N LYS A 50 -10.25 0.04 2.24
CA LYS A 50 -10.00 1.15 1.32
C LYS A 50 -10.62 2.45 1.86
N LEU A 51 -9.77 3.45 2.08
CA LEU A 51 -10.18 4.81 2.43
C LEU A 51 -10.29 5.72 1.20
N GLU A 52 -9.28 5.68 0.32
CA GLU A 52 -9.19 6.51 -0.89
C GLU A 52 -8.40 5.76 -1.97
N SER A 53 -8.78 5.86 -3.25
CA SER A 53 -7.98 5.21 -4.31
C SER A 53 -8.21 5.81 -5.69
N THR A 54 -7.10 5.99 -6.41
CA THR A 54 -7.06 6.26 -7.86
C THR A 54 -6.47 5.07 -8.64
N MET A 55 -6.11 3.99 -7.95
CA MET A 55 -5.58 2.77 -8.56
C MET A 55 -6.71 1.86 -9.08
N PRO A 56 -6.47 1.10 -10.17
CA PRO A 56 -7.39 0.07 -10.64
C PRO A 56 -7.74 -0.94 -9.54
N GLU A 57 -8.99 -1.42 -9.50
CA GLU A 57 -9.43 -2.42 -8.51
C GLU A 57 -8.61 -3.73 -8.60
N SER A 58 -8.20 -4.14 -9.80
CA SER A 58 -7.37 -5.34 -10.02
C SER A 58 -6.00 -5.26 -9.34
N TRP A 59 -5.46 -4.06 -9.15
CA TRP A 59 -4.15 -3.86 -8.54
C TRP A 59 -4.19 -4.00 -7.01
N LYS A 60 -5.33 -3.73 -6.38
CA LYS A 60 -5.42 -3.52 -4.92
C LYS A 60 -5.09 -4.76 -4.12
N LYS A 61 -5.65 -5.91 -4.52
CA LYS A 61 -5.43 -7.16 -3.79
C LYS A 61 -3.95 -7.56 -3.77
N PRO A 62 -3.24 -7.65 -4.92
CA PRO A 62 -1.80 -7.94 -4.92
C PRO A 62 -0.97 -6.95 -4.09
N ILE A 63 -1.30 -5.67 -4.16
CA ILE A 63 -0.60 -4.61 -3.42
C ILE A 63 -0.78 -4.77 -1.90
N ILE A 64 -1.99 -5.07 -1.44
CA ILE A 64 -2.32 -5.26 -0.02
C ILE A 64 -1.69 -6.56 0.50
N ASP A 65 -1.81 -7.66 -0.25
CA ASP A 65 -1.21 -8.95 0.12
C ASP A 65 0.32 -8.80 0.28
N LYS A 66 0.99 -8.03 -0.59
CA LYS A 66 2.42 -7.72 -0.46
C LYS A 66 2.74 -6.89 0.78
N LEU A 67 1.92 -5.89 1.10
CA LEU A 67 2.11 -5.08 2.30
C LEU A 67 1.98 -5.93 3.57
N GLN A 68 0.97 -6.80 3.64
CA GLN A 68 0.78 -7.72 4.77
C GLN A 68 2.03 -8.59 4.98
N PHE A 69 2.55 -9.18 3.91
CA PHE A 69 3.79 -9.95 3.96
C PHE A 69 4.97 -9.12 4.50
N LEU A 70 5.16 -7.88 4.03
CA LEU A 70 6.24 -7.00 4.50
C LEU A 70 6.12 -6.65 6.00
N LEU A 71 4.90 -6.45 6.49
CA LEU A 71 4.64 -6.15 7.90
C LEU A 71 4.85 -7.38 8.79
N GLU A 72 4.54 -8.59 8.31
CA GLU A 72 4.81 -9.84 9.02
C GLU A 72 6.31 -10.11 9.16
N GLN A 73 7.11 -9.84 8.13
CA GLN A 73 8.58 -10.01 8.18
C GLN A 73 9.28 -9.00 9.11
N LYS A 74 8.57 -7.96 9.57
CA LYS A 74 9.09 -6.94 10.49
C LYS A 74 8.77 -7.22 11.97
N LYS A 75 7.88 -8.17 12.26
CA LYS A 75 7.58 -8.63 13.62
C LYS A 75 8.63 -9.61 14.11
#